data_AF-A0A0K3BRY4-F1
#
_entry.id   AF-A0A0K3BRY4-F1
#
_cell.length_a   1.000
_cell.length_b   1.000
_cell.length_c   1.000
_cell.angle_alpha   90.00
_cell.angle_beta   90.00
_cell.angle_gamma   90.00
#
_symmetry.space_group_name_H-M   'P 1'
#
loop_
_entity.id
_entity.type
_entity.pdbx_description
1 polymer ?
#
loop_
_entity_poly.entity_id
_entity_poly.type
_entity_poly.pdbx_seq_one_letter_code
_entity_poly.pdbx_strand_id
1 'polypeptide(L)'
;MPTRRTNSRQKATPCPDCGVPLTRPTPANLPNYPADGALTKPTPYLRVVALAAAANIDVFDFPHDIPEELGAAITLALDDNDKLCATVGLDRRLDEDLRTDLLAFAIALYTAEPKRIATTPNAALGITQTRLQPAKHGPGHLAWHMLYSCERVVPSATFTIVSI
;
A
#
# COMPACT_ATOMS: atom_id res chain seq x y z
N MET A 1 -13.62 -42.22 -11.43
CA MET A 1 -13.99 -41.26 -10.37
C MET A 1 -12.81 -40.34 -10.11
N PRO A 2 -12.88 -39.02 -10.38
CA PRO A 2 -11.85 -38.11 -9.92
C PRO A 2 -12.15 -37.70 -8.48
N THR A 3 -11.20 -37.96 -7.58
CA THR A 3 -11.23 -37.54 -6.18
C THR A 3 -11.11 -36.01 -6.12
N ARG A 4 -12.19 -35.38 -5.69
CA ARG A 4 -12.27 -33.96 -5.36
C ARG A 4 -11.28 -33.70 -4.23
N ARG A 5 -10.06 -33.25 -4.54
CA ARG A 5 -9.14 -32.67 -3.57
C ARG A 5 -9.83 -31.44 -2.99
N THR A 6 -10.46 -31.59 -1.84
CA THR A 6 -10.88 -30.48 -1.00
C THR A 6 -9.61 -29.74 -0.61
N ASN A 7 -9.39 -28.56 -1.22
CA ASN A 7 -8.41 -27.61 -0.73
C ASN A 7 -8.62 -27.47 0.77
N SER A 8 -7.59 -27.80 1.54
CA SER A 8 -7.56 -27.51 2.97
C SER A 8 -7.85 -26.03 3.14
N ARG A 9 -9.02 -25.69 3.68
CA ARG A 9 -9.31 -24.34 4.17
C ARG A 9 -8.19 -24.01 5.16
N GLN A 10 -7.19 -23.25 4.72
CA GLN A 10 -6.25 -22.63 5.64
C GLN A 10 -7.13 -21.88 6.65
N LYS A 11 -7.01 -22.22 7.94
CA LYS A 11 -7.65 -21.47 9.02
C LYS A 11 -6.99 -20.09 9.06
N ALA A 12 -7.40 -19.21 8.15
CA ALA A 12 -7.00 -17.82 8.18
C ALA A 12 -7.66 -17.20 9.41
N THR A 13 -6.84 -16.65 10.30
CA THR A 13 -7.33 -15.92 11.48
C THR A 13 -8.06 -14.68 10.96
N PRO A 14 -9.35 -14.48 11.29
CA PRO A 14 -10.04 -13.26 10.88
C PRO A 14 -9.39 -12.05 11.55
N CYS A 15 -9.31 -10.94 10.83
CA CYS A 15 -8.94 -9.66 11.40
C CYS A 15 -9.92 -9.34 12.56
N PRO A 16 -9.42 -9.02 13.76
CA PRO A 16 -10.29 -8.75 14.90
C PRO A 16 -11.17 -7.52 14.72
N ASP A 17 -10.79 -6.57 13.84
CA ASP A 17 -11.54 -5.33 13.62
C ASP A 17 -12.56 -5.42 12.48
N CYS A 18 -12.21 -6.04 11.35
CA CYS A 18 -13.07 -6.07 10.16
C CYS A 18 -13.58 -7.47 9.78
N GLY A 19 -13.15 -8.52 10.48
CA GLY A 19 -13.55 -9.91 10.20
C GLY A 19 -12.97 -10.52 8.93
N VAL A 20 -12.30 -9.73 8.07
CA VAL A 20 -11.66 -10.22 6.85
C VAL A 20 -10.53 -11.18 7.21
N PRO A 21 -10.47 -12.38 6.62
CA PRO A 21 -9.40 -13.33 6.88
C PRO A 21 -8.01 -12.74 6.62
N LEU A 22 -7.17 -12.73 7.65
CA LEU A 22 -5.76 -12.39 7.49
C LEU A 22 -5.11 -13.53 6.72
N THR A 23 -4.86 -13.27 5.45
CA THR A 23 -4.29 -14.25 4.54
C THR A 23 -2.95 -13.72 4.09
N ARG A 24 -1.89 -14.52 4.27
CA ARG A 24 -0.64 -14.30 3.55
C ARG A 24 -0.70 -15.11 2.28
N PRO A 25 -1.11 -14.51 1.15
CA PRO A 25 -1.23 -15.24 -0.08
C PRO A 25 0.14 -15.82 -0.47
N THR A 26 0.21 -17.13 -0.62
CA THR A 26 1.38 -17.79 -1.19
C THR A 26 1.17 -17.88 -2.70
N PRO A 27 2.07 -17.32 -3.55
CA PRO A 27 1.92 -17.37 -5.00
C PRO A 27 1.64 -18.77 -5.55
N ALA A 28 2.28 -19.80 -4.98
CA ALA A 28 2.08 -21.21 -5.35
C ALA A 28 0.63 -21.71 -5.18
N ASN A 29 -0.17 -21.05 -4.34
CA ASN A 29 -1.56 -21.41 -4.05
C ASN A 29 -2.57 -20.53 -4.81
N LEU A 30 -2.10 -19.56 -5.60
CA LEU A 30 -2.94 -18.65 -6.39
C LEU A 30 -2.95 -19.10 -7.85
N PRO A 31 -4.09 -19.57 -8.39
CA PRO A 31 -4.20 -19.96 -9.79
C PRO A 31 -3.86 -18.77 -10.70
N ASN A 32 -3.00 -19.00 -11.69
CA ASN A 32 -2.58 -17.99 -12.68
C ASN A 32 -1.92 -16.73 -12.09
N TYR A 33 -1.31 -16.82 -10.90
CA TYR A 33 -0.54 -15.70 -10.36
C TYR A 33 0.71 -15.47 -11.22
N PRO A 34 1.00 -14.21 -11.64
CA PRO A 34 2.17 -13.91 -12.46
C PRO A 34 3.47 -14.34 -11.78
N ALA A 35 4.40 -14.92 -12.54
CA ALA A 35 5.70 -15.37 -12.02
C ALA A 35 6.52 -14.21 -11.43
N ASP A 36 6.36 -13.02 -12.00
CA ASP A 36 6.98 -11.76 -11.59
C ASP A 36 6.04 -10.85 -10.78
N GLY A 37 4.91 -11.39 -10.30
CA GLY A 37 3.92 -10.64 -9.54
C GLY A 37 4.44 -10.09 -8.20
N ALA A 38 3.70 -9.15 -7.61
CA ALA A 38 4.11 -8.47 -6.38
C ALA A 38 4.52 -9.41 -5.24
N LEU A 39 3.81 -10.52 -5.03
CA LEU A 39 4.04 -11.46 -3.94
C LEU A 39 5.28 -12.35 -4.15
N THR A 40 5.89 -12.37 -5.33
CA THR A 40 7.12 -13.14 -5.59
C THR A 40 8.39 -12.32 -5.35
N LYS A 41 8.27 -11.01 -5.02
CA LYS A 41 9.43 -10.15 -4.76
C LYS A 41 10.10 -10.50 -3.42
N PRO A 42 11.45 -10.36 -3.33
CA PRO A 42 12.21 -10.93 -2.21
C PRO A 42 12.06 -10.16 -0.89
N THR A 43 11.76 -8.86 -0.93
CA THR A 43 11.61 -8.02 0.28
C THR A 43 10.22 -7.40 0.36
N PRO A 44 9.69 -7.13 1.57
CA PRO A 44 8.40 -6.46 1.71
C PRO A 44 8.31 -5.14 0.93
N TYR A 45 9.38 -4.34 0.94
CA TYR A 45 9.45 -3.10 0.17
C TYR A 45 9.20 -3.35 -1.32
N LEU A 46 9.93 -4.29 -1.93
CA LEU A 46 9.77 -4.61 -3.35
C LEU A 46 8.39 -5.19 -3.68
N ARG A 47 7.76 -5.91 -2.75
CA ARG A 47 6.38 -6.39 -2.91
C ARG A 47 5.39 -5.22 -2.95
N VAL A 48 5.55 -4.23 -2.08
CA VAL A 48 4.71 -3.03 -2.05
C VAL A 48 4.96 -2.14 -3.26
N VAL A 49 6.21 -1.98 -3.72
CA VAL A 49 6.54 -1.27 -4.98
C VAL A 49 5.89 -1.97 -6.19
N ALA A 50 5.96 -3.30 -6.26
CA ALA A 50 5.30 -4.04 -7.32
C ALA A 50 3.76 -3.96 -7.23
N LEU A 51 3.19 -3.83 -6.02
CA LEU A 51 1.77 -3.56 -5.83
C LEU A 51 1.39 -2.16 -6.34
N ALA A 52 2.22 -1.14 -6.09
CA ALA A 52 2.03 0.21 -6.62
C ALA A 52 2.00 0.19 -8.16
N ALA A 53 2.98 -0.46 -8.79
CA ALA A 53 3.03 -0.61 -10.24
C ALA A 53 1.78 -1.30 -10.81
N ALA A 54 1.31 -2.37 -10.17
CA ALA A 54 0.08 -3.06 -10.56
C ALA A 54 -1.19 -2.19 -10.41
N ALA A 55 -1.15 -1.15 -9.58
CA ALA A 55 -2.20 -0.17 -9.38
C ALA A 55 -2.03 1.10 -10.26
N ASN A 56 -1.09 1.09 -11.21
CA ASN A 56 -0.70 2.25 -12.03
C ASN A 56 -0.27 3.45 -11.17
N ILE A 57 0.53 3.17 -10.14
CA ILE A 57 1.13 4.17 -9.26
C ILE A 57 2.64 4.18 -9.50
N ASP A 58 3.15 5.30 -9.98
CA ASP A 58 4.59 5.52 -10.14
C ASP A 58 5.22 5.92 -8.80
N VAL A 59 6.34 5.30 -8.45
CA VAL A 59 7.04 5.53 -7.18
C VAL A 59 8.42 6.11 -7.47
N PHE A 60 8.75 7.22 -6.83
CA PHE A 60 10.05 7.87 -6.97
C PHE A 60 10.54 8.45 -5.63
N ASP A 61 11.83 8.77 -5.57
CA ASP A 61 12.42 9.47 -4.44
C ASP A 61 12.39 10.97 -4.71
N PHE A 62 12.05 11.78 -3.70
CA PHE A 62 12.13 13.23 -3.86
C PHE A 62 13.57 13.65 -4.23
N PRO A 63 13.74 14.43 -5.30
CA PRO A 63 15.06 14.82 -5.78
C PRO A 63 15.73 15.87 -4.88
N HIS A 64 14.96 16.50 -4.00
CA HIS A 64 15.40 17.47 -3.01
C HIS A 64 14.84 17.11 -1.64
N ASP A 65 15.43 17.69 -0.60
CA ASP A 65 14.96 17.47 0.76
C ASP A 65 13.59 18.14 0.94
N ILE A 66 12.64 17.39 1.51
CA ILE A 66 11.30 17.86 1.83
C ILE A 66 11.22 18.29 3.30
N PRO A 67 10.17 19.04 3.73
CA PRO A 67 9.95 19.36 5.13
C PRO A 67 10.09 18.13 6.03
N GLU A 68 10.82 18.26 7.14
CA GLU A 68 11.24 17.13 7.99
C GLU A 68 10.06 16.34 8.55
N GLU A 69 8.88 16.94 8.67
CA GLU A 69 7.67 16.27 9.13
C GLU A 69 7.05 15.33 8.08
N LEU A 70 7.36 15.53 6.79
CA LEU A 70 6.83 14.73 5.69
C LEU A 70 7.73 13.53 5.41
N GLY A 71 7.11 12.38 5.15
CA GLY A 71 7.82 11.18 4.71
C GLY A 71 7.46 10.74 3.29
N ALA A 72 6.28 11.15 2.80
CA ALA A 72 5.84 10.88 1.45
C ALA A 72 4.89 11.97 0.96
N ALA A 73 4.65 12.03 -0.34
CA ALA A 73 3.47 12.68 -0.90
C ALA A 73 2.87 11.83 -2.00
N ILE A 74 1.55 11.92 -2.16
CA ILE A 74 0.83 11.34 -3.26
C ILE A 74 0.16 12.45 -4.08
N THR A 75 0.24 12.33 -5.39
CA THR A 75 -0.43 13.24 -6.33
C THR A 75 -1.23 12.44 -7.34
N LEU A 76 -2.31 13.06 -7.84
CA LEU A 76 -3.13 12.51 -8.91
C LEU A 76 -2.96 13.29 -10.19
N ALA A 77 -2.92 12.57 -11.31
CA ALA A 77 -2.97 13.13 -12.65
C ALA A 77 -3.86 12.26 -13.54
N LEU A 78 -4.26 12.81 -14.68
CA LEU A 78 -4.79 12.01 -15.77
C LEU A 78 -3.63 11.68 -16.71
N ASP A 79 -3.55 10.43 -17.15
CA ASP A 79 -2.65 10.03 -18.23
C ASP A 79 -3.18 10.49 -19.59
N ASP A 80 -2.41 10.25 -20.65
CA ASP A 80 -2.76 10.63 -22.03
C ASP A 80 -4.06 9.96 -22.56
N ASN A 81 -4.62 8.99 -21.82
CA ASN A 81 -5.87 8.30 -22.14
C ASN A 81 -7.02 8.67 -21.18
N ASP A 82 -6.91 9.79 -20.48
CA ASP A 82 -7.86 10.26 -19.45
C ASP A 82 -8.05 9.26 -18.29
N LYS A 83 -7.07 8.37 -18.04
CA LYS A 83 -7.11 7.48 -16.88
C LYS A 83 -6.42 8.13 -15.71
N LEU A 84 -7.03 7.99 -14.54
CA LEU A 84 -6.43 8.43 -13.29
C LEU A 84 -5.16 7.61 -13.01
N CYS A 85 -4.02 8.29 -12.97
CA CYS A 85 -2.75 7.77 -12.48
C CYS A 85 -2.38 8.48 -11.17
N ALA A 86 -1.61 7.80 -10.33
CA ALA A 86 -1.05 8.42 -9.14
C ALA A 86 0.47 8.33 -9.18
N THR A 87 1.12 9.33 -8.58
CA THR A 87 2.55 9.27 -8.33
C THR A 87 2.81 9.44 -6.84
N VAL A 88 3.72 8.65 -6.29
CA VAL A 88 4.12 8.69 -4.89
C VAL A 88 5.60 9.05 -4.80
N GLY A 89 5.89 10.20 -4.20
CA GLY A 89 7.24 10.59 -3.81
C GLY A 89 7.55 10.12 -2.39
N LEU A 90 8.73 9.55 -2.16
CA LEU A 90 9.22 9.13 -0.84
C LEU A 90 10.44 9.96 -0.42
N ASP A 91 10.56 10.27 0.88
CA ASP A 91 11.79 10.87 1.41
C ASP A 91 12.92 9.84 1.41
N ARG A 92 13.99 10.15 0.68
CA ARG A 92 15.19 9.31 0.54
C ARG A 92 15.96 9.07 1.84
N ARG A 93 15.75 9.90 2.86
CA ARG A 93 16.44 9.82 4.16
C ARG A 93 15.85 8.76 5.09
N LEU A 94 14.63 8.30 4.80
CA LEU A 94 13.93 7.33 5.62
C LEU A 94 14.50 5.92 5.42
N ASP A 95 14.43 5.11 6.48
CA ASP A 95 14.74 3.69 6.38
C ASP A 95 13.72 2.94 5.50
N GLU A 96 14.13 1.79 4.97
CA GLU A 96 13.30 0.99 4.06
C GLU A 96 11.97 0.55 4.72
N ASP A 97 11.97 0.33 6.03
CA ASP A 97 10.81 -0.11 6.80
C ASP A 97 9.72 0.96 6.82
N LEU A 98 10.07 2.21 7.13
CA LEU A 98 9.15 3.34 7.13
C LEU A 98 8.74 3.74 5.70
N ARG A 99 9.66 3.65 4.73
CA ARG A 99 9.34 3.83 3.31
C ARG A 99 8.30 2.82 2.83
N THR A 100 8.42 1.56 3.24
CA THR A 100 7.46 0.50 2.92
C THR A 100 6.08 0.83 3.50
N ASP A 101 6.04 1.27 4.76
CA ASP A 101 4.78 1.55 5.45
C ASP A 101 4.07 2.80 4.87
N LEU A 102 4.83 3.85 4.58
CA LEU A 102 4.31 5.07 3.94
C LEU A 102 3.81 4.81 2.52
N LEU A 103 4.53 4.01 1.74
CA LEU A 103 4.10 3.64 0.40
C LEU A 103 2.80 2.81 0.45
N ALA A 104 2.70 1.84 1.36
CA ALA A 104 1.46 1.07 1.53
C ALA A 104 0.28 1.97 1.95
N PHE A 105 0.52 2.96 2.82
CA PHE A 105 -0.49 3.94 3.19
C PHE A 105 -0.92 4.83 2.00
N ALA A 106 0.02 5.27 1.17
CA ALA A 106 -0.28 6.05 -0.03
C ALA A 106 -1.13 5.22 -1.03
N ILE A 107 -0.77 3.96 -1.28
CA ILE A 107 -1.57 3.04 -2.13
C ILE A 107 -2.97 2.85 -1.56
N ALA A 108 -3.08 2.64 -0.25
CA ALA A 108 -4.37 2.49 0.42
C ALA A 108 -5.22 3.76 0.34
N LEU A 109 -4.59 4.94 0.46
CA LEU A 109 -5.27 6.24 0.32
C LEU A 109 -5.79 6.44 -1.09
N TYR A 110 -4.99 6.15 -2.10
CA TYR A 110 -5.40 6.15 -3.50
C TYR A 110 -6.59 5.22 -3.77
N THR A 111 -6.52 4.01 -3.22
CA THR A 111 -7.54 2.97 -3.45
C THR A 111 -8.86 3.29 -2.74
N ALA A 112 -8.79 3.78 -1.50
CA ALA A 112 -9.98 3.97 -0.66
C ALA A 112 -10.59 5.38 -0.79
N GLU A 113 -9.78 6.41 -1.00
CA GLU A 113 -10.19 7.81 -0.95
C GLU A 113 -9.62 8.67 -2.10
N PRO A 114 -9.69 8.24 -3.38
CA PRO A 114 -9.08 9.00 -4.49
C PRO A 114 -9.66 10.42 -4.63
N LYS A 115 -10.97 10.59 -4.33
CA LYS A 115 -11.63 11.89 -4.33
C LYS A 115 -11.01 12.87 -3.33
N ARG A 116 -10.53 12.39 -2.18
CA ARG A 116 -9.93 13.24 -1.15
C ARG A 116 -8.64 13.88 -1.64
N ILE A 117 -7.84 13.13 -2.40
CA ILE A 117 -6.63 13.65 -3.06
C ILE A 117 -7.02 14.61 -4.18
N ALA A 118 -7.99 14.24 -5.02
CA ALA A 118 -8.38 15.07 -6.17
C ALA A 118 -8.95 16.45 -5.79
N THR A 119 -9.50 16.59 -4.58
CA THR A 119 -10.10 17.85 -4.12
C THR A 119 -9.12 18.80 -3.43
N THR A 120 -7.85 18.43 -3.26
CA THR A 120 -6.85 19.31 -2.65
C THR A 120 -6.22 20.25 -3.70
N PRO A 121 -5.58 21.35 -3.27
CA PRO A 121 -4.71 22.11 -4.16
C PRO A 121 -3.71 21.17 -4.85
N ASN A 122 -3.53 21.39 -6.16
CA ASN A 122 -2.63 20.59 -7.01
C ASN A 122 -2.94 19.08 -7.06
N ALA A 123 -4.11 18.65 -6.58
CA ALA A 123 -4.45 17.24 -6.41
C ALA A 123 -3.35 16.45 -5.68
N ALA A 124 -2.76 17.07 -4.65
CA ALA A 124 -1.61 16.59 -3.91
C ALA A 124 -1.90 16.49 -2.40
N LEU A 125 -1.34 15.46 -1.76
CA LEU A 125 -1.40 15.27 -0.31
C LEU A 125 -0.04 14.82 0.22
N GLY A 126 0.47 15.54 1.22
CA GLY A 126 1.61 15.13 2.01
C GLY A 126 1.20 14.13 3.08
N ILE A 127 2.09 13.17 3.37
CA ILE A 127 1.93 12.15 4.41
C ILE A 127 3.07 12.33 5.40
N THR A 128 2.72 12.55 6.67
CA THR A 128 3.73 12.73 7.73
C THR A 128 4.46 11.43 8.01
N GLN A 129 5.72 11.50 8.45
CA GLN A 129 6.51 10.31 8.76
C GLN A 129 6.17 9.62 10.10
N THR A 130 5.42 10.28 10.98
CA THR A 130 5.06 9.73 12.30
C THR A 130 3.84 8.81 12.24
N ARG A 131 4.03 7.55 12.66
CA ARG A 131 2.92 6.58 12.80
C ARG A 131 1.93 7.04 13.86
N LEU A 132 0.65 7.00 13.52
CA LEU A 132 -0.47 7.20 14.45
C LEU A 132 -0.92 5.87 15.05
N GLN A 133 -1.92 5.93 15.93
CA GLN A 133 -2.60 4.73 16.42
C GLN A 133 -3.24 3.94 15.26
N PRO A 134 -3.29 2.59 15.36
CA PRO A 134 -3.89 1.76 14.32
C PRO A 134 -5.33 2.15 14.06
N ALA A 135 -5.65 2.41 12.80
CA ALA A 135 -7.02 2.65 12.40
C ALA A 135 -7.76 1.33 12.27
N LYS A 136 -8.99 1.27 12.77
CA LYS A 136 -9.87 0.10 12.61
C LYS A 136 -10.49 0.03 11.22
N HIS A 137 -10.61 1.18 10.54
CA HIS A 137 -11.21 1.34 9.22
C HIS A 137 -10.41 2.38 8.40
N GLY A 138 -10.70 2.48 7.10
CA GLY A 138 -10.11 3.48 6.21
C GLY A 138 -8.70 3.14 5.71
N PRO A 139 -7.98 4.12 5.13
CA PRO A 139 -6.68 3.90 4.48
C PRO A 139 -5.64 3.26 5.39
N GLY A 140 -5.55 3.68 6.66
CA GLY A 140 -4.59 3.10 7.61
C GLY A 140 -4.84 1.62 7.88
N HIS A 141 -6.11 1.21 7.95
CA HIS A 141 -6.48 -0.18 8.12
C HIS A 141 -6.17 -1.00 6.86
N LEU A 142 -6.53 -0.48 5.69
CA LEU A 142 -6.24 -1.12 4.40
C LEU A 142 -4.73 -1.28 4.17
N ALA A 143 -3.94 -0.25 4.47
CA ALA A 143 -2.49 -0.28 4.40
C ALA A 143 -1.91 -1.39 5.29
N TRP A 144 -2.43 -1.53 6.51
CA TRP A 144 -1.99 -2.60 7.41
C TRP A 144 -2.25 -4.00 6.83
N HIS A 145 -3.40 -4.23 6.16
CA HIS A 145 -3.67 -5.49 5.46
C HIS A 145 -2.74 -5.72 4.26
N MET A 146 -2.46 -4.67 3.48
CA MET A 146 -1.52 -4.72 2.36
C MET A 146 -0.12 -5.11 2.86
N LEU A 147 0.36 -4.47 3.94
CA LEU A 147 1.64 -4.78 4.57
C LEU A 147 1.69 -6.21 5.08
N TYR A 148 0.65 -6.66 5.80
CA TYR A 148 0.57 -8.04 6.28
C TYR A 148 0.67 -9.06 5.14
N SER A 149 0.00 -8.79 4.02
CA SER A 149 0.04 -9.61 2.81
C SER A 149 1.42 -9.59 2.13
N CYS A 150 2.15 -8.48 2.26
CA CYS A 150 3.52 -8.31 1.79
C CYS A 150 4.57 -8.80 2.81
N GLU A 151 4.19 -9.61 3.80
CA GLU A 151 5.06 -10.15 4.87
C GLU A 151 5.67 -9.09 5.82
N ARG A 152 5.16 -7.86 5.79
CA ARG A 152 5.50 -6.82 6.76
C ARG A 152 4.53 -6.84 7.93
N VAL A 153 5.03 -7.03 9.15
CA VAL A 153 4.24 -6.89 10.38
C VAL A 153 4.59 -5.56 11.03
N VAL A 154 3.58 -4.71 11.22
CA VAL A 154 3.74 -3.39 11.83
C VAL A 154 2.75 -3.17 12.96
N PRO A 155 3.11 -2.36 13.97
CA PRO A 155 2.18 -1.98 15.02
C PRO A 155 1.06 -1.09 14.48
N SER A 156 1.34 -0.24 13.49
CA SER A 156 0.38 0.65 12.83
C SER A 156 0.86 1.00 11.42
N ALA A 157 -0.09 1.24 10.52
CA ALA A 157 0.13 1.76 9.18
C ALA A 157 -0.69 3.03 8.92
N THR A 158 -1.07 3.73 9.98
CA THR A 158 -1.84 4.98 9.91
C THR A 158 -0.91 6.18 10.03
N PHE A 159 -1.10 7.20 9.19
CA PHE A 159 -0.32 8.43 9.21
C PHE A 159 -1.23 9.66 9.10
N THR A 160 -0.74 10.82 9.54
CA THR A 160 -1.41 12.10 9.29
C THR A 160 -1.24 12.48 7.82
N ILE A 161 -2.28 13.07 7.25
CA ILE A 161 -2.28 13.61 5.90
C ILE A 161 -2.42 15.13 6.00
N VAL A 162 -1.63 15.86 5.20
CA VAL A 162 -1.66 17.32 5.12
C VAL A 162 -1.79 17.76 3.66
N SER A 163 -2.52 18.86 3.42
CA SER A 163 -2.53 19.50 2.10
C SER A 163 -1.19 20.18 1.85
N ILE A 164 -0.68 20.09 0.62
CA ILE A 164 0.60 20.67 0.18
C ILE A 164 0.43 21.48 -1.10
#